data_AF-A0AA39FJT0-F1
#
_entry.id   AF-A0AA39FJT0-F1
#
_cell.length_a   1.000
_cell.length_b   1.000
_cell.length_c   1.000
_cell.angle_alpha   90.00
_cell.angle_beta   90.00
_cell.angle_gamma   90.00
#
_symmetry.space_group_name_H-M   'P 1'
#
loop_
_entity.id
_entity.type
_entity.pdbx_description
1 polymer ?
#
loop_
_entity_poly.entity_id
_entity_poly.type
_entity_poly.pdbx_seq_one_letter_code
_entity_poly.pdbx_strand_id
1 'polypeptide(L)' 'IDPKVAFPRRTHPKMVTRTKKIFVGGLSAPTTLEDVKNYFEQFGPIEDAMLMFDKQTSRHR' A
#
# COMPACT_ATOMS: atom_id res chain seq x y z
N ILE A 1 22.90 27.73 16.42
CA ILE A 1 21.77 26.87 16.00
C ILE A 1 22.29 25.46 16.02
N ASP A 2 21.87 24.67 17.02
CA ASP A 2 22.34 23.30 17.19
C ASP A 2 21.46 22.37 16.35
N PRO A 3 22.02 21.64 15.35
CA PRO A 3 21.22 20.78 14.50
C PRO A 3 20.72 19.57 15.29
N LYS A 4 19.42 19.56 15.61
CA LYS A 4 18.76 18.39 16.20
C LYS A 4 18.70 17.28 15.14
N VAL A 5 19.60 16.30 15.25
CA VAL A 5 19.61 15.11 14.40
C VAL A 5 18.28 14.38 14.56
N ALA A 6 17.58 14.16 13.44
CA ALA A 6 16.35 13.38 13.42
C ALA A 6 16.69 11.91 13.64
N PHE A 7 16.73 11.47 14.90
CA PHE A 7 16.72 10.05 15.20
C PHE A 7 15.36 9.50 14.78
N PRO A 8 15.28 8.57 13.80
CA PRO A 8 14.06 7.84 13.55
C PRO A 8 13.69 7.19 14.88
N ARG A 9 12.50 7.50 15.42
CA ARG A 9 12.02 6.78 16.59
C ARG A 9 12.08 5.31 16.22
N ARG A 10 12.89 4.52 16.95
CA ARG A 10 12.93 3.06 16.81
C ARG A 10 11.54 2.53 17.19
N THR A 11 10.58 2.64 16.29
CA THR A 11 9.44 1.74 16.27
C THR A 11 10.08 0.41 15.94
N HIS A 12 10.33 -0.40 16.97
CA HIS A 12 10.41 -1.83 16.76
C HIS A 12 9.15 -2.16 15.97
N PRO A 13 9.23 -2.56 14.68
CA PRO A 13 8.06 -3.12 14.06
C PRO A 13 7.83 -4.38 14.86
N LYS A 14 6.92 -4.34 15.84
CA LYS A 14 6.27 -5.56 16.31
C LYS A 14 5.79 -6.17 15.03
N MET A 15 6.44 -7.24 14.59
CA MET A 15 6.14 -7.94 13.35
C MET A 15 4.62 -8.08 13.34
N VAL A 16 3.93 -7.28 12.52
CA VAL A 16 2.47 -7.19 12.58
C VAL A 16 1.94 -8.40 11.83
N THR A 17 2.14 -9.58 12.42
CA THR A 17 1.76 -10.88 11.88
C THR A 17 0.24 -11.09 11.88
N ARG A 18 -0.55 -10.07 12.24
CA ARG A 18 -2.02 -10.11 12.29
C ARG A 18 -2.72 -9.04 11.46
N THR A 19 -2.03 -8.40 10.50
CA THR A 19 -2.73 -7.49 9.57
C THR A 19 -3.22 -8.27 8.36
N LYS A 20 -4.53 -8.27 8.12
CA LYS A 20 -5.14 -8.79 6.88
C LYS A 20 -5.08 -7.80 5.71
N LYS A 21 -4.47 -6.62 5.92
CA LYS A 21 -4.38 -5.56 4.92
C LYS A 21 -2.98 -5.52 4.33
N ILE A 22 -2.91 -5.53 3.01
CA ILE A 22 -1.67 -5.41 2.23
C ILE A 22 -1.68 -4.11 1.43
N PHE A 23 -0.49 -3.56 1.17
CA PHE A 23 -0.30 -2.45 0.23
C PHE A 23 0.42 -3.00 -1.00
N VAL A 24 -0.14 -2.72 -2.18
CA VAL A 24 0.41 -3.16 -3.46
C VAL A 24 0.87 -1.93 -4.23
N GLY A 25 2.18 -1.84 -4.46
CA GLY A 25 2.81 -0.79 -5.27
C GLY A 25 3.26 -1.31 -6.63
N GLY A 26 3.64 -0.41 -7.53
CA GLY A 26 4.15 -0.78 -8.85
C GLY A 26 3.09 -1.30 -9.83
N LEU A 27 1.81 -1.03 -9.55
CA LEU A 27 0.73 -1.30 -10.50
C LEU A 27 0.88 -0.42 -11.74
N SER A 28 0.53 -0.98 -12.89
CA SER A 28 0.57 -0.25 -14.16
C SER A 28 -0.53 0.82 -14.18
N ALA A 29 -0.32 1.91 -14.93
CA ALA A 29 -1.30 3.00 -15.03
C ALA A 29 -2.72 2.58 -15.48
N PRO A 30 -2.91 1.60 -16.40
CA PRO A 30 -4.24 1.15 -16.80
C PRO A 30 -4.83 0.09 -15.86
N THR A 31 -4.13 -0.32 -14.80
CA THR A 31 -4.64 -1.37 -13.89
C THR A 31 -5.90 -0.87 -13.17
N THR A 32 -6.99 -1.61 -13.32
CA THR A 32 -8.25 -1.29 -12.63
C THR A 32 -8.38 -2.03 -11.31
N LEU A 33 -9.38 -1.63 -10.53
CA LEU A 33 -9.72 -2.34 -9.30
C LEU A 33 -10.17 -3.79 -9.58
N GLU A 34 -10.85 -4.03 -10.71
CA GLU A 34 -11.28 -5.39 -11.08
C GLU A 34 -10.09 -6.30 -11.38
N ASP A 35 -9.07 -5.80 -12.09
CA ASP A 35 -7.86 -6.56 -12.38
C ASP A 35 -7.17 -7.01 -11.09
N VAL A 36 -7.06 -6.10 -10.12
CA VAL A 36 -6.47 -6.38 -8.81
C VAL A 36 -7.31 -7.40 -8.04
N LYS A 37 -8.64 -7.22 -7.99
CA LYS A 37 -9.52 -8.18 -7.31
C LYS A 37 -9.43 -9.57 -7.93
N ASN A 38 -9.60 -9.67 -9.24
CA ASN A 38 -9.52 -10.95 -9.96
C ASN A 38 -8.17 -11.64 -9.75
N TYR A 39 -7.07 -10.89 -9.73
CA TYR A 39 -5.76 -11.46 -9.46
C TYR A 39 -5.61 -11.94 -8.00
N PHE A 40 -6.11 -11.19 -7.01
CA PHE A 40 -5.92 -11.56 -5.60
C PHE A 40 -6.93 -12.59 -5.08
N GLU A 41 -8.07 -12.77 -5.74
CA GLU A 41 -9.08 -13.78 -5.37
C GLU A 41 -8.51 -15.21 -5.38
N GLN A 42 -7.50 -15.50 -6.20
CA GLN A 42 -6.84 -16.82 -6.22
C GLN A 42 -6.10 -17.14 -4.91
N PHE A 43 -5.74 -16.13 -4.12
CA PHE A 43 -5.04 -16.29 -2.84
C PHE A 43 -6.00 -16.29 -1.65
N GLY A 44 -7.28 -16.01 -1.87
CA GLY A 44 -8.32 -16.02 -0.86
C GLY A 44 -9.41 -14.96 -1.07
N PRO A 45 -10.47 -14.99 -0.25
CA PRO A 45 -11.57 -14.03 -0.35
C PRO A 45 -11.08 -12.62 0.03
N ILE A 46 -11.46 -11.63 -0.77
CA ILE A 46 -11.13 -10.22 -0.54
C ILE A 46 -12.29 -9.55 0.20
N GLU A 47 -12.05 -9.05 1.41
CA GLU A 47 -13.05 -8.29 2.19
C GLU A 47 -13.27 -6.89 1.60
N ASP A 48 -12.19 -6.18 1.24
CA ASP A 48 -12.24 -4.83 0.68
C ASP A 48 -11.00 -4.56 -0.21
N ALA A 49 -11.16 -3.73 -1.24
CA ALA A 49 -10.07 -3.30 -2.09
C ALA A 49 -10.29 -1.85 -2.54
N MET A 50 -9.23 -1.04 -2.48
CA MET A 50 -9.22 0.36 -2.90
C MET A 50 -8.00 0.62 -3.78
N LEU A 51 -8.21 1.28 -4.92
CA LEU A 51 -7.13 1.76 -5.77
C LEU A 51 -6.91 3.25 -5.49
N MET A 52 -5.75 3.61 -4.95
CA MET A 52 -5.42 5.00 -4.64
C MET A 52 -5.03 5.72 -5.94
N PHE A 53 -5.92 6.56 -6.46
CA PHE A 53 -5.64 7.44 -7.59
C PHE A 53 -5.14 8.80 -7.11
N ASP A 54 -3.92 9.19 -7.52
CA ASP A 54 -3.44 10.56 -7.39
C ASP A 54 -4.13 11.45 -8.44
N LYS A 55 -5.08 12.27 -7.98
CA LYS A 55 -5.83 13.23 -8.82
C LYS A 55 -5.00 14.44 -9.29
N GLN A 56 -3.76 14.63 -8.83
CA GLN A 56 -2.93 15.77 -9.25
C GLN A 56 -2.02 15.47 -10.44
N THR A 57 -1.69 14.20 -10.71
CA THR A 57 -0.73 13.85 -11.77
C THR A 57 -1.23 12.82 -12.78
N SER A 58 -2.45 12.28 -12.62
CA SER A 58 -2.96 11.18 -13.45
C SER A 58 -1.95 10.02 -13.58
N ARG A 59 -1.15 9.76 -12.53
CA ARG A 59 -0.21 8.63 -12.48
C ARG A 59 -0.23 7.99 -11.09
N HIS A 60 -0.22 6.65 -11.09
CA HIS A 60 -0.13 5.83 -9.90
C HIS A 60 1.28 5.98 -9.29
N ARG A 61 1.40 6.38 -8.02
CA ARG A 61 2.69 6.58 -7.33
C ARG A 61 2.80 5.71 -6.08
#